data_AF-A0A1U9UVD8-F1
#
_entry.id   AF-A0A1U9UVD8-F1
#
_cell.length_a   1.000
_cell.length_b   1.000
_cell.length_c   1.000
_cell.angle_alpha   90.00
_cell.angle_beta   90.00
_cell.angle_gamma   90.00
#
_symmetry.space_group_name_H-M   'P 1'
#
loop_
_entity.id
_entity.type
_entity.pdbx_description
1 polymer ?
#
loop_
_entity_poly.entity_id
_entity_poly.type
_entity_poly.pdbx_seq_one_letter_code
_entity_poly.pdbx_strand_id
1 'polypeptide(L)'
;MLDVKINSMRRLKARRNAKEVVNLDQIAALRIPEWWLDDYFGPLECFVEHIQQGGTSDVSASDLSLHYQSDGRLYHPVSGMISMAVVFKIAKLRDASCPCSEILFLMAEKLGAGKLLAAEEIHDLRGCLRELRAYASSQSRSQMVDLIRTACIKLELRKHDEAC
;
A
#
# COMPACT_ATOMS: atom_id res chain seq x y z
N MET A 1 4.05 -53.08 -31.11
CA MET A 1 5.02 -52.12 -30.52
C MET A 1 4.62 -50.64 -30.72
N LEU A 2 3.77 -50.32 -31.72
CA LEU A 2 3.25 -48.95 -31.96
C LEU A 2 2.14 -48.51 -30.98
N ASP A 3 1.27 -49.42 -30.51
CA ASP A 3 0.15 -49.08 -29.62
C ASP A 3 0.56 -48.59 -28.22
N VAL A 4 1.70 -49.07 -27.72
CA VAL A 4 2.23 -48.63 -26.40
C VAL A 4 2.66 -47.17 -26.47
N LYS A 5 3.29 -46.74 -27.57
CA LYS A 5 3.74 -45.35 -27.77
C LYS A 5 2.57 -44.37 -27.84
N ILE A 6 1.48 -44.75 -28.52
CA ILE A 6 0.27 -43.91 -28.65
C ILE A 6 -0.42 -43.73 -27.30
N ASN A 7 -0.51 -44.78 -26.47
CA ASN A 7 -1.08 -44.70 -25.13
C ASN A 7 -0.22 -43.87 -24.16
N SER A 8 1.11 -43.97 -24.23
CA SER A 8 2.00 -43.12 -23.43
C SER A 8 1.94 -41.63 -23.84
N MET A 9 1.76 -41.32 -25.12
CA MET A 9 1.60 -39.93 -25.57
C MET A 9 0.23 -39.33 -25.19
N ARG A 10 -0.85 -40.13 -25.20
CA ARG A 10 -2.16 -39.69 -24.70
C ARG A 10 -2.14 -39.40 -23.20
N ARG A 11 -1.45 -40.23 -22.39
CA ARG A 11 -1.27 -40.01 -20.94
C ARG A 11 -0.40 -38.79 -20.63
N LEU A 12 0.63 -38.53 -21.43
CA LEU A 12 1.47 -37.33 -21.32
C LEU A 12 0.70 -36.05 -21.71
N LYS A 13 -0.14 -36.08 -22.75
CA LYS A 13 -1.04 -34.97 -23.10
C LYS A 13 -2.08 -34.72 -22.01
N ALA A 14 -2.70 -35.77 -21.45
CA ALA A 14 -3.65 -35.63 -20.34
C ALA A 14 -2.99 -35.06 -19.08
N ARG A 15 -1.75 -35.49 -18.74
CA ARG A 15 -0.97 -34.91 -17.63
C ARG A 15 -0.49 -33.48 -17.89
N ARG A 16 -0.23 -33.11 -19.15
CA ARG A 16 0.17 -31.75 -19.53
C ARG A 16 -1.02 -30.78 -19.56
N ASN A 17 -2.23 -31.27 -19.83
CA ASN A 17 -3.48 -30.50 -19.69
C ASN A 17 -3.99 -30.45 -18.24
N ALA A 18 -3.57 -31.38 -17.38
CA ALA A 18 -3.81 -31.34 -15.93
C ALA A 18 -2.77 -30.49 -15.17
N LYS A 19 -1.74 -29.97 -15.85
CA LYS A 19 -0.83 -28.98 -15.30
C LYS A 19 -1.52 -27.62 -15.35
N GLU A 20 -2.07 -27.24 -14.21
CA GLU A 20 -2.48 -25.88 -13.84
C GLU A 20 -3.37 -25.20 -14.88
N VAL A 21 -4.66 -25.55 -14.86
CA VAL A 21 -5.64 -24.47 -14.94
C VAL A 21 -5.41 -23.65 -13.68
N VAL A 22 -4.52 -22.66 -13.79
CA VAL A 22 -4.40 -21.60 -12.80
C VAL A 22 -5.78 -20.98 -12.74
N ASN A 23 -6.54 -21.34 -11.70
CA ASN A 23 -7.85 -20.80 -11.51
C ASN A 23 -7.65 -19.32 -11.14
N LEU A 24 -7.85 -18.43 -12.12
CA LEU A 24 -7.67 -16.99 -11.95
C LEU A 24 -8.56 -16.46 -10.82
N ASP A 25 -9.69 -17.11 -10.54
CA ASP A 25 -10.56 -16.79 -9.41
C ASP A 25 -9.92 -17.16 -8.07
N GLN A 26 -9.13 -18.24 -8.01
CA GLN A 26 -8.36 -18.59 -6.80
C GLN A 26 -7.18 -17.64 -6.57
N ILE A 27 -6.54 -17.14 -7.64
CA ILE A 27 -5.49 -16.11 -7.52
C ILE A 27 -6.09 -14.75 -7.12
N ALA A 28 -7.24 -14.39 -7.69
CA ALA A 28 -7.97 -13.18 -7.32
C ALA A 28 -8.55 -13.25 -5.90
N ALA A 29 -8.77 -14.45 -5.35
CA ALA A 29 -9.21 -14.67 -3.97
C ALA A 29 -8.07 -14.70 -2.94
N LEU A 30 -6.80 -14.62 -3.35
CA LEU A 30 -5.69 -14.51 -2.41
C LEU A 30 -5.77 -13.17 -1.70
N ARG A 31 -6.18 -13.23 -0.43
CA ARG A 31 -6.09 -12.11 0.50
C ARG A 31 -4.64 -11.63 0.57
N ILE A 32 -4.51 -10.36 0.91
CA ILE A 32 -3.20 -9.76 1.12
C ILE A 32 -2.55 -10.42 2.34
N PRO A 33 -1.31 -10.93 2.19
CA PRO A 33 -0.61 -11.50 3.32
C PRO A 33 -0.20 -10.40 4.31
N GLU A 34 -0.17 -10.71 5.60
CA GLU A 34 0.09 -9.74 6.67
C GLU A 34 1.41 -8.97 6.48
N TRP A 35 2.49 -9.66 6.08
CA TRP A 35 3.80 -9.04 5.82
C TRP A 35 3.74 -7.91 4.78
N TRP A 36 2.82 -7.98 3.82
CA TRP A 36 2.67 -6.90 2.82
C TRP A 36 1.99 -5.67 3.43
N LEU A 37 1.04 -5.89 4.34
CA LEU A 37 0.42 -4.79 5.09
C LEU A 37 1.44 -4.16 6.03
N ASP A 38 2.29 -4.96 6.66
CA ASP A 38 3.42 -4.48 7.47
C ASP A 38 4.38 -3.62 6.63
N ASP A 39 4.75 -4.08 5.43
CA ASP A 39 5.62 -3.31 4.54
C ASP A 39 4.97 -1.99 4.09
N TYR A 40 3.65 -1.98 3.85
CA TYR A 40 2.95 -0.81 3.32
C TYR A 40 2.58 0.22 4.40
N PHE A 41 2.10 -0.23 5.57
CA PHE A 41 1.64 0.63 6.67
C PHE A 41 2.70 0.87 7.74
N GLY A 42 3.56 -0.11 7.99
CA GLY A 42 4.54 -0.09 9.07
C GLY A 42 5.39 1.17 9.14
N PRO A 43 5.95 1.69 8.03
CA PRO A 43 6.73 2.93 8.07
C PRO A 43 5.98 4.12 8.66
N LEU A 44 4.70 4.27 8.29
CA LEU A 44 3.90 5.39 8.75
C LEU A 44 3.36 5.16 10.17
N GLU A 45 3.05 3.91 10.52
CA GLU A 45 2.67 3.53 11.89
C GLU A 45 3.84 3.81 12.86
N CYS A 46 5.06 3.41 12.50
CA CYS A 46 6.27 3.71 13.28
C CYS A 46 6.53 5.23 13.40
N PHE A 47 6.28 6.00 12.35
CA PHE A 47 6.38 7.47 12.41
C PHE A 47 5.43 8.07 13.43
N VAL A 48 4.17 7.65 13.38
CA VAL A 48 3.13 8.15 14.30
C VAL A 48 3.48 7.79 15.74
N GLU A 49 3.95 6.56 15.98
CA GLU A 49 4.43 6.13 17.29
C GLU A 49 5.63 6.94 17.78
N HIS A 50 6.62 7.20 16.91
CA HIS A 50 7.80 7.98 17.24
C HIS A 50 7.45 9.41 17.67
N ILE A 51 6.58 10.08 16.92
CA ILE A 51 6.11 11.43 17.29
C ILE A 51 5.32 11.37 18.61
N GLN A 52 4.47 10.37 18.79
CA GLN A 52 3.67 10.23 20.00
C GLN A 52 4.55 10.06 21.27
N GLN A 53 5.69 9.38 21.16
CA GLN A 53 6.62 9.15 22.25
C GLN A 53 7.53 10.35 22.55
N GLY A 54 7.33 11.49 21.87
CA GLY A 54 8.20 12.65 22.02
C GLY A 54 9.57 12.46 21.37
N GLY A 55 9.69 11.51 20.44
CA GLY A 55 10.89 11.29 19.68
C GLY A 55 11.27 12.55 18.89
N THR A 56 12.45 13.08 19.14
CA THR A 56 13.04 14.09 18.27
C THR A 56 13.41 13.38 16.97
N SER A 57 12.69 13.68 15.89
CA SER A 57 13.27 13.44 14.57
C SER A 57 14.52 14.33 14.51
N ASP A 58 15.67 13.83 14.08
CA ASP A 58 16.83 14.69 13.76
C ASP A 58 16.46 15.52 12.53
N VAL A 59 15.60 16.51 12.75
CA VAL A 59 15.06 17.39 11.72
C VAL A 59 16.16 18.39 11.42
N SER A 60 17.01 18.07 10.46
CA SER A 60 17.47 19.09 9.54
C SER A 60 16.21 19.85 9.09
N ALA A 61 16.14 21.16 9.31
CA ALA A 61 14.95 21.99 9.11
C ALA A 61 14.33 21.92 7.69
N SER A 62 14.94 21.18 6.76
CA SER A 62 14.47 20.92 5.41
C SER A 62 13.99 19.49 5.14
N ASP A 63 14.16 18.53 6.06
CA ASP A 63 13.94 17.12 5.75
C ASP A 63 13.41 16.34 6.96
N LEU A 64 12.08 16.23 7.07
CA LEU A 64 11.37 15.38 8.04
C LEU A 64 11.52 13.88 7.69
N SER A 65 12.71 13.47 7.25
CA SER A 65 13.00 12.10 6.88
C SER A 65 13.17 11.24 8.13
N LEU A 66 12.46 10.12 8.17
CA LEU A 66 12.76 9.06 9.13
C LEU A 66 13.66 8.02 8.50
N HIS A 67 14.63 7.55 9.27
CA HIS A 67 15.23 6.26 9.00
C HIS A 67 14.22 5.18 9.38
N TYR A 68 13.57 4.56 8.39
CA TYR A 68 12.78 3.35 8.61
C TYR A 68 13.64 2.14 8.31
N GLN A 69 13.92 1.31 9.32
CA GLN A 69 14.79 0.14 9.17
C GLN A 69 14.02 -1.19 9.30
N SER A 70 13.88 -1.86 8.16
CA SER A 70 14.36 -3.24 8.01
C SER A 70 15.52 -3.35 6.99
N ASP A 71 15.78 -2.31 6.18
CA ASP A 71 16.78 -2.31 5.09
C ASP A 71 17.64 -1.04 4.97
N GLY A 72 17.45 -0.04 5.84
CA GLY A 72 18.25 1.20 5.85
C GLY A 72 17.75 2.29 4.91
N ARG A 73 16.55 2.18 4.35
CA ARG A 73 15.97 3.21 3.48
C ARG A 73 15.45 4.42 4.27
N LEU A 74 15.60 5.59 3.66
CA LEU A 74 14.95 6.81 4.12
C LEU A 74 13.47 6.78 3.75
N TYR A 75 12.61 7.02 4.73
CA TYR A 75 11.18 7.16 4.55
C TYR A 75 10.79 8.62 4.74
N HIS A 76 10.16 9.21 3.72
CA HIS A 76 9.62 10.56 3.78
C HIS A 76 8.13 10.48 4.19
N PRO A 77 7.77 10.82 5.44
CA PRO A 77 6.42 10.66 5.97
C PRO A 77 5.39 11.49 5.20
N VAL A 78 5.74 12.70 4.77
CA VAL A 78 4.86 13.55 3.95
C VAL A 78 4.51 12.86 2.63
N SER A 79 5.51 12.36 1.90
CA SER A 79 5.29 11.65 0.63
C SER A 79 4.53 10.34 0.84
N GLY A 80 4.81 9.63 1.94
CA GLY A 80 4.12 8.41 2.32
C GLY A 80 2.63 8.63 2.61
N MET A 81 2.31 9.65 3.42
CA MET A 81 0.92 10.05 3.69
C MET A 81 0.18 10.41 2.41
N ILE A 82 0.77 11.26 1.55
CA ILE A 82 0.16 11.65 0.27
C ILE A 82 -0.11 10.42 -0.60
N SER A 83 0.87 9.52 -0.71
CA SER A 83 0.74 8.31 -1.54
C SER A 83 -0.39 7.40 -1.06
N MET A 84 -0.45 7.13 0.25
CA MET A 84 -1.54 6.36 0.84
C MET A 84 -2.89 7.07 0.66
N ALA A 85 -2.94 8.38 0.89
CA ALA A 85 -4.15 9.16 0.74
C ALA A 85 -4.71 9.09 -0.69
N VAL A 86 -3.85 9.14 -1.71
CA VAL A 86 -4.27 8.98 -3.12
C VAL A 86 -4.81 7.58 -3.39
N VAL A 87 -4.13 6.53 -2.91
CA VAL A 87 -4.60 5.13 -3.06
C VAL A 87 -6.00 4.96 -2.47
N PHE A 88 -6.19 5.38 -1.21
CA PHE A 88 -7.49 5.19 -0.53
C PHE A 88 -8.56 6.18 -0.98
N LYS A 89 -8.19 7.35 -1.52
CA LYS A 89 -9.14 8.22 -2.23
C LYS A 89 -9.67 7.55 -3.49
N ILE A 90 -8.82 6.87 -4.26
CA ILE A 90 -9.26 6.09 -5.43
C ILE A 90 -10.12 4.90 -4.98
N ALA A 91 -9.72 4.20 -3.91
CA ALA A 91 -10.51 3.11 -3.34
C ALA A 91 -11.91 3.59 -2.95
N LYS A 92 -12.02 4.71 -2.23
CA LYS A 92 -13.30 5.33 -1.84
C LYS A 92 -14.19 5.68 -3.04
N LEU A 93 -13.61 6.14 -4.14
CA LEU A 93 -14.36 6.45 -5.36
C LEU A 93 -14.93 5.19 -6.03
N ARG A 94 -14.28 4.04 -5.86
CA ARG A 94 -14.70 2.74 -6.43
C ARG A 94 -15.59 1.95 -5.47
N ASP A 95 -15.42 2.16 -4.17
CA ASP A 95 -16.07 1.44 -3.10
C ASP A 95 -16.37 2.40 -1.94
N ALA A 96 -17.65 2.71 -1.75
CA ALA A 96 -18.12 3.63 -0.73
C ALA A 96 -17.86 3.11 0.71
N SER A 97 -17.57 1.82 0.90
CA SER A 97 -17.23 1.26 2.22
C SER A 97 -15.80 1.56 2.68
N CYS A 98 -14.92 1.99 1.77
CA CYS A 98 -13.57 2.43 2.13
C CYS A 98 -13.64 3.57 3.16
N PRO A 99 -12.80 3.61 4.20
CA PRO A 99 -12.71 4.75 5.11
C PRO A 99 -12.21 6.02 4.41
N CYS A 100 -12.48 7.18 5.01
CA CYS A 100 -11.99 8.46 4.49
C CYS A 100 -10.48 8.58 4.75
N SER A 101 -9.73 9.08 3.77
CA SER A 101 -8.29 9.31 3.86
C SER A 101 -7.89 10.79 3.91
N GLU A 102 -8.85 11.71 4.06
CA GLU A 102 -8.60 13.16 4.06
C GLU A 102 -7.63 13.60 5.16
N ILE A 103 -7.68 12.96 6.33
CA ILE A 103 -6.76 13.27 7.42
C ILE A 103 -5.29 13.08 6.99
N LEU A 104 -4.98 12.11 6.13
CA LEU A 104 -3.63 11.91 5.62
C LEU A 104 -3.16 13.10 4.77
N PHE A 105 -4.04 13.69 3.96
CA PHE A 105 -3.71 14.90 3.20
C PHE A 105 -3.50 16.11 4.11
N LEU A 106 -4.39 16.31 5.09
CA LEU A 106 -4.29 17.43 6.03
C LEU A 106 -3.02 17.36 6.87
N MET A 107 -2.68 16.17 7.37
CA MET A 107 -1.47 15.97 8.16
C MET A 107 -0.20 16.11 7.30
N ALA A 108 -0.22 15.61 6.06
CA ALA A 108 0.89 15.79 5.13
C ALA A 108 1.14 17.27 4.80
N GLU A 109 0.08 18.05 4.57
CA GLU A 109 0.18 19.49 4.32
C GLU A 109 0.76 20.22 5.54
N LYS A 110 0.28 19.89 6.74
CA LYS A 110 0.75 20.51 7.99
C LYS A 110 2.23 20.22 8.24
N LEU A 111 2.64 18.96 8.09
CA LEU A 111 4.04 18.55 8.23
C LEU A 111 4.92 19.15 7.12
N GLY A 112 4.44 19.17 5.87
CA GLY A 112 5.14 19.79 4.74
C GLY A 112 5.35 21.30 4.91
N ALA A 113 4.47 21.97 5.64
CA ALA A 113 4.62 23.37 6.05
C ALA A 113 5.52 23.56 7.29
N GLY A 114 6.17 22.52 7.79
CA GLY A 114 7.04 22.56 8.97
C GLY A 114 6.30 22.72 10.29
N LYS A 115 4.98 22.47 10.34
CA LYS A 115 4.17 22.59 11.56
C LYS A 115 4.14 21.27 12.32
N LEU A 116 4.19 21.37 13.65
CA LEU A 116 4.04 20.22 14.54
C LEU A 116 2.57 19.75 14.59
N LEU A 117 2.38 18.44 14.73
CA LEU A 117 1.08 17.84 14.97
C LEU A 117 0.72 17.92 16.46
N ALA A 118 -0.53 18.27 16.76
CA ALA A 118 -1.10 18.21 18.09
C ALA A 118 -1.40 16.75 18.48
N ALA A 119 -1.52 16.48 19.79
CA ALA A 119 -1.82 15.14 20.29
C ALA A 119 -3.12 14.56 19.72
N GLU A 120 -4.16 15.39 19.57
CA GLU A 120 -5.44 15.01 18.97
C GLU A 120 -5.28 14.61 17.50
N GLU A 121 -4.49 15.37 16.73
CA GLU A 121 -4.21 15.07 15.32
C GLU A 121 -3.42 13.77 15.14
N ILE A 122 -2.46 13.49 16.04
CA ILE A 122 -1.71 12.24 16.08
C ILE A 122 -2.66 11.07 16.38
N HIS A 123 -3.58 11.27 17.32
CA HIS A 123 -4.60 10.28 17.66
C HIS A 123 -5.53 9.97 16.47
N ASP A 124 -6.02 11.01 15.78
CA ASP A 124 -6.90 10.87 14.61
C ASP A 124 -6.18 10.20 13.43
N LEU A 125 -4.93 10.58 13.19
CA LEU A 125 -4.08 9.96 12.18
C LEU A 125 -3.91 8.46 12.43
N ARG A 126 -3.62 8.07 13.68
CA ARG A 126 -3.53 6.64 14.06
C ARG A 126 -4.86 5.91 13.86
N GLY A 127 -5.97 6.54 14.24
CA GLY A 127 -7.32 6.00 14.02
C GLY A 127 -7.57 5.71 12.54
N CYS A 128 -7.27 6.67 11.68
CA CYS A 128 -7.40 6.51 10.23
C CYS A 128 -6.52 5.40 9.68
N LEU A 129 -5.23 5.33 10.06
CA LEU A 129 -4.34 4.25 9.60
C LEU A 129 -4.89 2.87 9.94
N ARG A 130 -5.40 2.69 11.16
CA ARG A 130 -6.01 1.44 11.59
C ARG A 130 -7.23 1.07 10.73
N GLU A 131 -8.10 2.03 10.44
CA GLU A 131 -9.28 1.79 9.60
C GLU A 131 -8.90 1.45 8.16
N LEU A 132 -7.96 2.18 7.57
CA LEU A 132 -7.46 1.93 6.22
C LEU A 132 -6.75 0.59 6.12
N ARG A 133 -5.99 0.19 7.16
CA ARG A 133 -5.35 -1.12 7.25
C ARG A 133 -6.37 -2.25 7.34
N ALA A 134 -7.41 -2.08 8.15
CA ALA A 134 -8.51 -3.04 8.25
C ALA A 134 -9.23 -3.19 6.90
N TYR A 135 -9.50 -2.07 6.21
CA TYR A 135 -10.05 -2.11 4.85
C TYR A 135 -9.12 -2.83 3.88
N ALA A 136 -7.83 -2.48 3.84
CA ALA A 136 -6.87 -3.13 2.95
C ALA A 136 -6.77 -4.64 3.20
N SER A 137 -6.85 -5.08 4.46
CA SER A 137 -6.80 -6.50 4.82
C SER A 137 -8.02 -7.30 4.33
N SER A 138 -9.15 -6.64 4.07
CA SER A 138 -10.35 -7.27 3.52
C SER A 138 -10.35 -7.36 2.00
N GLN A 139 -9.45 -6.63 1.33
CA GLN A 139 -9.34 -6.64 -0.13
C GLN A 139 -8.52 -7.83 -0.63
N SER A 140 -8.70 -8.16 -1.91
CA SER A 140 -7.78 -9.05 -2.58
C SER A 140 -6.47 -8.35 -2.94
N ARG A 141 -5.41 -9.14 -3.11
CA ARG A 141 -4.12 -8.62 -3.57
C ARG A 141 -4.22 -7.94 -4.94
N SER A 142 -5.02 -8.49 -5.86
CA SER A 142 -5.18 -7.91 -7.20
C SER A 142 -5.85 -6.53 -7.15
N GLN A 143 -6.87 -6.36 -6.30
CA GLN A 143 -7.53 -5.08 -6.10
C GLN A 143 -6.58 -4.02 -5.55
N MET A 144 -5.81 -4.34 -4.50
CA MET A 144 -4.86 -3.37 -3.94
C MET A 144 -3.71 -3.02 -4.88
N VAL A 145 -3.19 -4.00 -5.64
CA VAL A 145 -2.17 -3.72 -6.68
C VAL A 145 -2.72 -2.80 -7.78
N ASP A 146 -3.97 -3.01 -8.21
CA ASP A 146 -4.61 -2.15 -9.20
C ASP A 146 -4.84 -0.71 -8.69
N LEU A 147 -5.29 -0.58 -7.44
CA LEU A 147 -5.42 0.72 -6.76
C LEU A 147 -4.09 1.46 -6.68
N ILE A 148 -3.02 0.76 -6.25
CA ILE A 148 -1.67 1.33 -6.17
C ILE A 148 -1.17 1.77 -7.55
N ARG A 149 -1.32 0.95 -8.59
CA ARG A 149 -0.93 1.32 -9.95
C ARG A 149 -1.66 2.55 -10.44
N THR A 150 -2.97 2.62 -10.21
CA THR A 150 -3.79 3.78 -10.57
C THR A 150 -3.30 5.04 -9.83
N ALA A 151 -2.97 4.92 -8.55
CA ALA A 151 -2.41 6.00 -7.76
C ALA A 151 -1.05 6.47 -8.28
N CYS A 152 -0.14 5.54 -8.59
CA CYS A 152 1.17 5.86 -9.18
C CYS A 152 1.02 6.65 -10.48
N ILE A 153 0.17 6.19 -11.40
CA ILE A 153 -0.10 6.91 -12.66
C ILE A 153 -0.59 8.34 -12.36
N LYS A 154 -1.54 8.49 -11.43
CA LYS A 154 -2.10 9.80 -11.08
C LYS A 154 -1.04 10.74 -10.46
N LEU A 155 -0.16 10.22 -9.62
CA LEU A 155 0.92 10.99 -9.01
C LEU A 155 1.96 11.42 -10.05
N GLU A 156 2.33 10.53 -10.99
CA GLU A 156 3.26 10.89 -12.06
C GLU A 156 2.67 11.94 -13.02
N LEU A 157 1.39 11.82 -13.39
CA LEU A 157 0.72 12.85 -14.20
C LEU A 157 0.74 14.23 -13.52
N ARG A 158 0.48 14.27 -12.21
CA ARG A 158 0.52 15.53 -11.44
C ARG A 158 1.91 16.18 -11.45
N LYS A 159 2.98 15.40 -11.32
CA LYS A 159 4.36 15.92 -11.41
C LYS A 159 4.67 16.53 -12.77
N HIS A 160 4.13 15.95 -13.84
CA HIS A 160 4.29 16.51 -15.19
C HIS A 160 3.53 17.82 -15.38
N ASP A 161 2.32 17.94 -14.81
CA ASP A 161 1.53 19.17 -14.87
C ASP A 161 2.18 20.33 -14.08
N GLU A 162 2.84 20.03 -12.95
CA GLU A 162 3.53 21.03 -12.11
C GLU A 162 4.89 21.47 -12.68
N ALA A 163 5.43 20.75 -13.67
CA ALA A 163 6.71 21.05 -14.31
C ALA A 163 6.59 21.86 -15.63
N CYS A 164 5.37 22.11 -16.10
CA CYS A 164 5.06 22.92 -17.28
C CYS A 164 4.64 24.34 -16.87
#